data_AF-A0A021VV00-F1
#
_entry.id   AF-A0A021VV00-F1
#
_cell.length_a   1.000
_cell.length_b   1.000
_cell.length_c   1.000
_cell.angle_alpha   90.00
_cell.angle_beta   90.00
_cell.angle_gamma   90.00
#
_symmetry.space_group_name_H-M   'P 1'
#
loop_
_entity.id
_entity.type
_entity.pdbx_description
1 polymer ?
#
loop_
_entity_poly.entity_id
_entity_poly.type
_entity_poly.pdbx_seq_one_letter_code
_entity_poly.pdbx_strand_id
1 'polypeptide(L)'
;MGGSVRPTRRALSDLGLGFPSLDRALEEVNEPLLRKAQDLPDELAAGGAERVLSLNDRVWFKVKTQDERGAAGEVATPHHAQEVHELPPAGWWLVAAGHRQQDTPRRDFYARLESECVREGKGSGKPCTDHLLPTEIDYKRWGVERTTLAVSAMKDLVRQAVARSAHDGKLWTVTVQRHVIGALVRSTDGESYLAVTAEGYWDHKVVAVLLDAIPGIPRDDWGAEPGPVLGITPAQGQIVFSTLLPPEVLCALLDEADGDFL
;
A
#
# COMPACT_ATOMS: atom_id res chain seq x y z
N MET A 1 -13.45 3.63 10.66
CA MET A 1 -12.72 3.29 9.42
C MET A 1 -12.21 1.88 9.60
N GLY A 2 -12.86 0.90 8.98
CA GLY A 2 -12.41 -0.50 9.04
C GLY A 2 -11.04 -0.61 8.38
N GLY A 3 -10.06 -1.21 9.07
CA GLY A 3 -8.73 -1.44 8.50
C GLY A 3 -8.73 -2.67 7.59
N SER A 4 -7.96 -2.66 6.51
CA SER A 4 -7.80 -3.82 5.62
C SER A 4 -7.21 -5.03 6.38
N VAL A 5 -7.64 -6.24 6.03
CA VAL A 5 -7.17 -7.48 6.65
C VAL A 5 -6.01 -8.05 5.85
N ARG A 6 -4.82 -8.07 6.45
CA ARG A 6 -3.58 -8.45 5.77
C ARG A 6 -3.23 -9.92 6.04
N PRO A 7 -2.92 -10.74 5.03
CA PRO A 7 -2.43 -12.08 5.30
C PRO A 7 -0.99 -12.08 5.79
N THR A 8 -0.73 -12.92 6.80
CA THR A 8 0.63 -13.30 7.19
C THR A 8 1.27 -14.22 6.15
N ARG A 9 2.60 -14.33 6.16
CA ARG A 9 3.36 -15.27 5.33
C ARG A 9 2.89 -16.71 5.54
N ARG A 10 2.52 -17.06 6.77
CA ARG A 10 1.95 -18.36 7.11
C ARG A 10 0.62 -18.56 6.41
N ALA A 11 -0.33 -17.64 6.55
CA ALA A 11 -1.63 -17.73 5.89
C ALA A 11 -1.51 -17.81 4.35
N LEU A 12 -0.60 -17.04 3.75
CA LEU A 12 -0.31 -17.18 2.31
C LEU A 12 0.22 -18.58 1.98
N SER A 13 1.15 -19.11 2.77
CA SER A 13 1.71 -20.44 2.55
C SER A 13 0.66 -21.55 2.72
N ASP A 14 -0.24 -21.40 3.69
CA ASP A 14 -1.37 -22.31 3.91
C ASP A 14 -2.32 -22.37 2.69
N LEU A 15 -2.46 -21.25 1.98
CA LEU A 15 -3.22 -21.14 0.72
C LEU A 15 -2.40 -21.53 -0.52
N GLY A 16 -1.15 -21.96 -0.36
CA GLY A 16 -0.26 -22.28 -1.47
C GLY A 16 0.26 -21.06 -2.25
N LEU A 17 0.19 -19.87 -1.65
CA LEU A 17 0.62 -18.61 -2.25
C LEU A 17 2.03 -18.18 -1.82
N GLY A 18 2.74 -17.55 -2.75
CA GLY A 18 3.95 -16.76 -2.47
C GLY A 18 3.62 -15.35 -1.99
N PHE A 19 4.63 -14.57 -1.62
CA PHE A 19 4.44 -13.12 -1.56
C PHE A 19 4.27 -12.57 -2.99
N PRO A 20 3.22 -11.80 -3.28
CA PRO A 20 3.13 -11.05 -4.53
C PRO A 20 4.17 -9.94 -4.56
N SER A 21 4.41 -9.42 -5.76
CA SER A 21 5.26 -8.25 -6.02
C SER A 21 4.82 -7.03 -5.20
N LEU A 22 5.77 -6.14 -4.92
CA LEU A 22 5.59 -5.00 -4.00
C LEU A 22 4.61 -3.93 -4.52
N ASP A 23 4.37 -3.92 -5.82
CA ASP A 23 3.40 -3.08 -6.54
C ASP A 23 1.95 -3.51 -6.33
N ARG A 24 1.72 -4.67 -5.71
CA ARG A 24 0.40 -5.16 -5.35
C ARG A 24 0.23 -5.21 -3.83
N ALA A 25 -0.83 -4.58 -3.34
CA ALA A 25 -1.22 -4.66 -1.94
C ALA A 25 -1.66 -6.09 -1.56
N LEU A 26 -1.24 -6.58 -0.39
CA LEU A 26 -1.61 -7.94 0.05
C LEU A 26 -3.13 -8.11 0.24
N GLU A 27 -3.84 -7.06 0.66
CA GLU A 27 -5.30 -7.06 0.78
C GLU A 27 -6.04 -7.11 -0.57
N GLU A 28 -5.38 -6.80 -1.69
CA GLU A 28 -5.94 -6.81 -3.05
C GLU A 28 -5.62 -8.11 -3.82
N VAL A 29 -5.03 -9.10 -3.16
CA VAL A 29 -4.79 -10.40 -3.75
C VAL A 29 -6.13 -11.08 -4.02
N ASN A 30 -6.36 -11.46 -5.29
CA ASN A 30 -7.60 -12.08 -5.74
C ASN A 30 -7.64 -13.57 -5.38
N GLU A 31 -7.70 -13.86 -4.09
CA GLU A 31 -7.90 -15.19 -3.52
C GLU A 31 -9.22 -15.17 -2.73
N PRO A 32 -10.11 -16.17 -2.89
CA PRO A 32 -11.43 -16.19 -2.24
C PRO A 32 -11.43 -15.90 -0.73
N LEU A 33 -10.56 -16.53 0.06
CA LEU A 33 -10.50 -16.33 1.51
C LEU A 33 -9.97 -14.93 1.87
N LEU A 34 -8.97 -14.42 1.15
CA LEU A 34 -8.43 -13.06 1.35
C LEU A 34 -9.46 -11.98 1.05
N ARG A 35 -10.25 -12.16 -0.02
CA ARG A 35 -11.37 -11.25 -0.33
C ARG A 35 -12.42 -11.28 0.77
N LYS A 36 -12.80 -12.47 1.23
CA LYS A 36 -13.77 -12.62 2.33
C LYS A 36 -13.25 -12.02 3.62
N ALA A 37 -11.95 -12.09 3.88
CA ALA A 37 -11.34 -11.51 5.08
C ALA A 37 -11.52 -9.99 5.13
N GLN A 38 -11.62 -9.29 4.00
CA GLN A 38 -11.80 -7.84 3.98
C GLN A 38 -13.14 -7.39 4.57
N ASP A 39 -14.16 -8.25 4.57
CA ASP A 39 -15.47 -7.95 5.18
C ASP A 39 -15.42 -7.97 6.71
N LEU A 40 -14.42 -8.63 7.32
CA LEU A 40 -14.41 -8.96 8.74
C LEU A 40 -14.51 -7.74 9.69
N PRO A 41 -13.77 -6.63 9.48
CA PRO A 41 -13.89 -5.46 10.33
C PRO A 41 -15.31 -4.88 10.35
N ASP A 42 -15.98 -4.85 9.20
CA ASP A 42 -17.34 -4.34 9.06
C ASP A 42 -18.36 -5.35 9.62
N GLU A 43 -18.16 -6.66 9.40
CA GLU A 43 -18.95 -7.71 10.04
C GLU A 43 -18.86 -7.65 11.57
N LEU A 44 -17.67 -7.38 12.12
CA LEU A 44 -17.48 -7.19 13.55
C LEU A 44 -18.23 -5.95 14.05
N ALA A 45 -18.11 -4.83 13.34
CA ALA A 45 -18.81 -3.59 13.69
C ALA A 45 -20.34 -3.78 13.69
N ALA A 46 -20.86 -4.62 12.79
CA ALA A 46 -22.28 -5.00 12.73
C ALA A 46 -22.68 -6.09 13.74
N GLY A 47 -21.74 -6.66 14.50
CA GLY A 47 -21.98 -7.75 15.45
C GLY A 47 -22.18 -9.13 14.79
N GLY A 48 -21.87 -9.28 13.51
CA GLY A 48 -21.99 -10.51 12.73
C GLY A 48 -20.76 -11.42 12.74
N ALA A 49 -19.60 -10.93 13.18
CA ALA A 49 -18.36 -11.71 13.18
C ALA A 49 -18.38 -12.85 14.21
N GLU A 50 -18.09 -14.08 13.76
CA GLU A 50 -18.09 -15.29 14.60
C GLU A 50 -16.71 -15.54 15.22
N ARG A 51 -16.63 -15.70 16.55
CA ARG A 51 -15.36 -15.98 17.25
C ARG A 51 -14.89 -17.43 17.11
N VAL A 52 -13.57 -17.63 17.10
CA VAL A 52 -12.93 -18.94 17.29
C VAL A 52 -12.87 -19.27 18.78
N LEU A 53 -13.93 -19.84 19.34
CA LEU A 53 -14.07 -20.05 20.79
C LEU A 53 -13.01 -20.98 21.41
N SER A 54 -12.41 -21.87 20.62
CA SER A 54 -11.36 -22.78 21.06
C SER A 54 -10.01 -22.08 21.29
N LEU A 55 -9.83 -20.86 20.78
CA LEU A 55 -8.64 -20.04 20.99
C LEU A 55 -9.03 -18.88 21.93
N ASN A 56 -8.66 -18.98 23.20
CA ASN A 56 -9.15 -18.08 24.25
C ASN A 56 -8.06 -17.21 24.89
N ASP A 57 -6.82 -17.32 24.42
CA ASP A 57 -5.69 -16.46 24.79
C ASP A 57 -5.74 -15.10 24.09
N ARG A 58 -6.37 -15.03 22.90
CA ARG A 58 -6.65 -13.81 22.15
C ARG A 58 -8.02 -13.86 21.48
N VAL A 59 -8.48 -12.73 20.96
CA VAL A 59 -9.74 -12.65 20.20
C VAL A 59 -9.45 -12.92 18.72
N TRP A 60 -9.84 -14.11 18.25
CA TRP A 60 -9.80 -14.48 16.84
C TRP A 60 -11.21 -14.67 16.30
N PHE A 61 -11.39 -14.28 15.04
CA PHE A 61 -12.63 -14.45 14.29
C PHE A 61 -12.46 -15.42 13.14
N LYS A 62 -13.55 -16.10 12.83
CA LYS A 62 -13.64 -17.06 11.75
C LYS A 62 -13.84 -16.32 10.44
N VAL A 63 -12.99 -16.61 9.46
CA VAL A 63 -13.20 -16.26 8.06
C VAL A 63 -13.57 -17.54 7.32
N LYS A 64 -14.68 -17.52 6.56
CA LYS A 64 -15.20 -18.74 5.93
C LYS A 64 -15.66 -18.44 4.50
N THR A 65 -15.12 -19.18 3.54
CA THR A 65 -15.66 -19.29 2.18
C THR A 65 -16.40 -20.63 2.05
N GLN A 66 -16.73 -21.05 0.82
CA GLN A 66 -17.29 -22.38 0.60
C GLN A 66 -16.27 -23.48 0.97
N ASP A 67 -15.03 -23.33 0.49
CA ASP A 67 -14.00 -24.38 0.51
C ASP A 67 -12.81 -24.07 1.43
N GLU A 68 -12.67 -22.83 1.89
CA GLU A 68 -11.57 -22.42 2.78
C GLU A 68 -12.07 -21.84 4.09
N ARG A 69 -11.18 -21.88 5.08
CA ARG A 69 -11.37 -21.38 6.43
C ARG A 69 -10.12 -20.63 6.84
N GLY A 70 -10.31 -19.64 7.71
CA GLY A 70 -9.21 -18.84 8.23
C GLY A 70 -9.50 -18.30 9.61
N ALA A 71 -8.43 -17.90 10.31
CA ALA A 71 -8.51 -17.18 11.57
C ALA A 71 -7.89 -15.80 11.38
N ALA A 72 -8.65 -14.76 11.72
CA ALA A 72 -8.20 -13.38 11.60
C ALA A 72 -8.56 -12.55 12.84
N GLY A 73 -7.79 -11.51 13.10
CA GLY A 73 -7.97 -10.66 14.26
C GLY A 73 -7.08 -9.43 14.21
N GLU A 74 -7.39 -8.46 15.06
CA GLU A 74 -6.55 -7.29 15.24
C GLU A 74 -5.35 -7.64 16.13
N VAL A 75 -4.15 -7.34 15.65
CA VAL A 75 -2.89 -7.61 16.35
C VAL A 75 -2.15 -6.30 16.53
N ALA A 76 -1.68 -6.05 17.75
CA ALA A 76 -0.81 -4.91 18.04
C ALA A 76 0.50 -5.02 17.25
N THR A 77 0.89 -3.94 16.61
CA THR A 77 2.17 -3.84 15.91
C THR A 77 3.29 -3.68 16.94
N PRO A 78 4.39 -4.45 16.89
CA PRO A 78 5.53 -4.25 17.77
C PRO A 78 6.13 -2.85 17.65
N HIS A 79 6.61 -2.28 18.76
CA HIS A 79 7.12 -0.89 18.80
C HIS A 79 8.23 -0.64 17.78
N HIS A 80 9.18 -1.57 17.65
CA HIS A 80 10.27 -1.43 16.69
C HIS A 80 9.77 -1.41 15.24
N ALA A 81 8.73 -2.19 14.92
CA ALA A 81 8.12 -2.18 13.60
C ALA A 81 7.34 -0.88 13.32
N GLN A 82 6.71 -0.30 14.35
CA GLN A 82 6.08 1.02 14.25
C GLN A 82 7.12 2.11 13.94
N GLU A 83 8.26 2.11 14.65
CA GLU A 83 9.30 3.11 14.48
C GLU A 83 10.03 2.99 13.14
N VAL A 84 10.43 1.77 12.76
CA VAL A 84 11.27 1.53 11.57
C VAL A 84 10.47 1.67 10.27
N HIS A 85 9.18 1.32 10.29
CA HIS A 85 8.35 1.23 9.09
C HIS A 85 7.14 2.19 9.11
N GLU A 86 7.04 3.06 10.11
CA GLU A 86 5.92 4.01 10.29
C GLU A 86 4.54 3.31 10.23
N LEU A 87 4.47 2.11 10.82
CA LEU A 87 3.28 1.27 10.82
C LEU A 87 2.29 1.74 11.90
N PRO A 88 0.97 1.56 11.67
CA PRO A 88 -0.03 1.87 12.68
C PRO A 88 0.16 0.98 13.92
N PRO A 89 -0.34 1.42 15.10
CA PRO A 89 -0.13 0.71 16.37
C PRO A 89 -0.78 -0.67 16.42
N ALA A 90 -1.75 -0.94 15.55
CA ALA A 90 -2.35 -2.25 15.34
C ALA A 90 -2.77 -2.41 13.88
N GLY A 91 -2.96 -3.67 13.46
CA GLY A 91 -3.49 -4.01 12.14
C GLY A 91 -4.32 -5.27 12.18
N TRP A 92 -5.22 -5.43 11.22
CA TRP A 92 -5.96 -6.67 11.04
C TRP A 92 -5.14 -7.68 10.27
N TRP A 93 -5.06 -8.90 10.78
CA TRP A 93 -4.28 -9.97 10.17
C TRP A 93 -5.08 -11.25 10.01
N LEU A 94 -4.95 -11.87 8.83
CA LEU A 94 -5.27 -13.29 8.63
C LEU A 94 -4.02 -14.11 9.00
N VAL A 95 -4.10 -14.81 10.13
CA VAL A 95 -2.95 -15.48 10.77
C VAL A 95 -2.83 -16.97 10.44
N ALA A 96 -3.93 -17.57 9.97
CA ALA A 96 -3.99 -18.96 9.58
C ALA A 96 -5.03 -19.13 8.49
N ALA A 97 -4.78 -20.04 7.54
CA ALA A 97 -5.73 -20.39 6.50
C ALA A 97 -5.69 -21.90 6.21
N GLY A 98 -6.64 -22.38 5.42
CA GLY A 98 -6.63 -23.76 4.93
C GLY A 98 -7.98 -24.22 4.42
N HIS A 99 -8.00 -25.42 3.86
CA HIS A 99 -9.21 -25.99 3.27
C HIS A 99 -10.14 -26.60 4.32
N ARG A 100 -11.44 -26.51 4.05
CA ARG A 100 -12.49 -27.23 4.76
C ARG A 100 -12.37 -28.73 4.47
N GLN A 101 -12.42 -29.57 5.50
CA GLN A 101 -12.55 -31.03 5.34
C GLN A 101 -13.94 -31.46 5.78
N GLN A 102 -14.86 -31.64 4.82
CA GLN A 102 -16.28 -31.89 5.10
C GLN A 102 -16.54 -33.21 5.83
N ASP A 103 -15.75 -34.25 5.54
CA ASP A 103 -16.04 -35.63 5.95
C ASP A 103 -15.44 -36.03 7.31
N THR A 104 -14.74 -35.14 8.00
CA THR A 104 -14.12 -35.49 9.28
C THR A 104 -14.06 -34.28 10.22
N PRO A 105 -15.04 -34.09 11.12
CA PRO A 105 -15.07 -32.94 12.04
C PRO A 105 -13.79 -32.78 12.88
N ARG A 106 -13.11 -33.87 13.24
CA ARG A 106 -11.82 -33.85 13.95
C ARG A 106 -10.63 -33.39 13.09
N ARG A 107 -10.78 -33.38 11.77
CA ARG A 107 -9.80 -32.87 10.80
C ARG A 107 -10.23 -31.56 10.15
N ASP A 108 -11.38 -31.02 10.56
CA ASP A 108 -11.81 -29.69 10.14
C ASP A 108 -10.78 -28.65 10.60
N PHE A 109 -10.66 -27.57 9.83
CA PHE A 109 -9.63 -26.54 10.00
C PHE A 109 -9.52 -26.05 11.44
N TYR A 110 -10.63 -25.68 12.08
CA TYR A 110 -10.61 -25.11 13.43
C TYR A 110 -10.20 -26.14 14.50
N ALA A 111 -10.52 -27.42 14.32
CA ALA A 111 -10.10 -28.48 15.23
C ALA A 111 -8.59 -28.75 15.13
N ARG A 112 -8.04 -28.67 13.91
CA ARG A 112 -6.59 -28.75 13.69
C ARG A 112 -5.85 -27.55 14.28
N LEU A 113 -6.36 -26.35 14.06
CA LEU A 113 -5.79 -25.11 14.60
C LEU A 113 -5.82 -25.11 16.13
N GLU A 114 -6.91 -25.57 16.74
CA GLU A 114 -7.00 -25.77 18.19
C GLU A 114 -5.94 -26.76 18.69
N SER A 115 -5.83 -27.92 18.05
CA SER A 115 -4.86 -28.95 18.44
C SER A 115 -3.41 -28.46 18.34
N GLU A 116 -3.11 -27.64 17.32
CA GLU A 116 -1.84 -26.96 17.15
C GLU A 116 -1.58 -25.99 18.31
N CYS A 117 -2.52 -25.08 18.60
CA CYS A 117 -2.36 -24.08 19.67
C CYS A 117 -2.30 -24.71 21.06
N VAL A 118 -3.01 -25.81 21.32
CA VAL A 118 -2.92 -26.57 22.59
C VAL A 118 -1.53 -27.19 22.74
N ARG A 119 -0.93 -27.70 21.65
CA ARG A 119 0.43 -28.25 21.67
C ARG A 119 1.46 -27.16 21.95
N GLU A 120 1.33 -26.00 21.33
CA GLU A 120 2.22 -24.85 21.58
C GLU A 120 2.07 -24.31 23.00
N GLY A 121 0.87 -24.34 23.56
CA GLY A 121 0.61 -23.94 24.95
C GLY A 121 0.93 -25.01 26.00
N LYS A 122 1.59 -26.12 25.64
CA LYS A 122 1.83 -27.24 26.56
C LYS A 122 2.55 -26.78 27.83
N GLY A 123 1.96 -27.11 28.98
CA GLY A 123 2.47 -26.70 30.30
C GLY A 123 1.80 -25.45 30.88
N SER A 124 1.08 -24.67 30.07
CA SER A 124 0.31 -23.49 30.53
C SER A 124 -1.15 -23.80 30.88
N GLY A 125 -1.67 -24.96 30.44
CA GLY A 125 -3.08 -25.33 30.59
C GLY A 125 -4.05 -24.56 29.68
N LYS A 126 -3.55 -23.75 28.75
CA LYS A 126 -4.35 -22.97 27.78
C LYS A 126 -3.74 -23.09 26.37
N PRO A 127 -4.53 -22.89 25.29
CA PRO A 127 -3.99 -22.71 23.95
C PRO A 127 -3.05 -21.50 23.87
N CYS A 128 -2.00 -21.57 23.04
CA CYS A 128 -1.09 -20.47 22.76
C CYS A 128 -1.08 -20.15 21.25
N THR A 129 -1.40 -18.90 20.91
CA THR A 129 -1.48 -18.39 19.53
C THR A 129 -0.30 -17.50 19.15
N ASP A 130 0.75 -17.40 19.99
CA ASP A 130 1.92 -16.54 19.75
C ASP A 130 2.61 -16.87 18.42
N HIS A 131 2.71 -18.16 18.10
CA HIS A 131 3.28 -18.66 16.85
C HIS A 131 2.43 -18.34 15.60
N LEU A 132 1.18 -17.91 15.77
CA LEU A 132 0.32 -17.46 14.67
C LEU A 132 0.53 -15.99 14.33
N LEU A 133 1.13 -15.20 15.24
CA LEU A 133 1.25 -13.76 15.07
C LEU A 133 2.12 -13.41 13.85
N PRO A 134 1.88 -12.24 13.21
CA PRO A 134 2.76 -11.73 12.19
C PRO A 134 4.18 -11.64 12.71
N THR A 135 5.13 -12.01 11.87
CA THR A 135 6.56 -12.04 12.19
C THR A 135 7.29 -10.85 11.55
N GLU A 136 8.59 -10.72 11.80
CA GLU A 136 9.42 -9.66 11.19
C GLU A 136 9.28 -9.55 9.67
N ILE A 137 9.12 -10.68 8.97
CA ILE A 137 8.98 -10.66 7.51
C ILE A 137 7.66 -10.02 7.07
N ASP A 138 6.59 -10.16 7.86
CA ASP A 138 5.27 -9.63 7.58
C ASP A 138 5.25 -8.11 7.78
N TYR A 139 5.84 -7.63 8.88
CA TYR A 139 5.97 -6.19 9.15
C TYR A 139 6.92 -5.51 8.16
N LYS A 140 8.05 -6.15 7.83
CA LYS A 140 8.95 -5.64 6.80
C LYS A 140 8.27 -5.57 5.44
N ARG A 141 7.51 -6.59 5.06
CA ARG A 141 6.73 -6.58 3.81
C ARG A 141 5.70 -5.45 3.81
N TRP A 142 5.00 -5.23 4.92
CA TRP A 142 4.03 -4.13 5.06
C TRP A 142 4.68 -2.75 4.91
N GLY A 143 5.82 -2.52 5.58
CA GLY A 143 6.56 -1.27 5.46
C GLY A 143 6.98 -0.99 4.01
N VAL A 144 7.65 -1.96 3.38
CA VAL A 144 8.14 -1.82 2.00
C VAL A 144 7.00 -1.67 0.99
N GLU A 145 5.88 -2.37 1.19
CA GLU A 145 4.68 -2.21 0.37
C GLU A 145 4.16 -0.79 0.39
N ARG A 146 3.94 -0.23 1.59
CA ARG A 146 3.41 1.14 1.73
C ARG A 146 4.32 2.16 1.07
N THR A 147 5.63 2.01 1.22
CA THR A 147 6.60 2.88 0.54
C THR A 147 6.50 2.71 -0.98
N THR A 148 6.43 1.49 -1.50
CA THR A 148 6.37 1.22 -2.94
C THR A 148 5.10 1.78 -3.56
N LEU A 149 3.93 1.51 -2.95
CA LEU A 149 2.65 2.02 -3.41
C LEU A 149 2.57 3.55 -3.33
N ALA A 150 3.13 4.16 -2.29
CA ALA A 150 3.20 5.61 -2.18
C ALA A 150 4.09 6.25 -3.26
N VAL A 151 5.21 5.61 -3.60
CA VAL A 151 6.09 6.05 -4.69
C VAL A 151 5.35 5.96 -6.02
N SER A 152 4.71 4.83 -6.33
CA SER A 152 3.95 4.68 -7.58
C SER A 152 2.82 5.71 -7.67
N ALA A 153 1.99 5.84 -6.62
CA ALA A 153 0.90 6.81 -6.59
C ALA A 153 1.38 8.26 -6.76
N MET A 154 2.54 8.61 -6.17
CA MET A 154 3.14 9.92 -6.38
C MET A 154 3.51 10.15 -7.84
N LYS A 155 4.18 9.17 -8.47
CA LYS A 155 4.57 9.28 -9.88
C LYS A 155 3.35 9.40 -10.79
N ASP A 156 2.30 8.65 -10.54
CA ASP A 156 1.06 8.68 -11.32
C ASP A 156 0.39 10.05 -11.24
N LEU A 157 0.22 10.57 -10.01
CA LEU A 157 -0.37 11.90 -9.79
C LEU A 157 0.43 13.02 -10.45
N VAL A 158 1.77 12.95 -10.39
CA VAL A 158 2.64 13.93 -11.06
C VAL A 158 2.47 13.86 -12.58
N ARG A 159 2.49 12.66 -13.15
CA ARG A 159 2.29 12.46 -14.60
C ARG A 159 0.92 12.98 -15.07
N GLN A 160 -0.13 12.70 -14.32
CA GLN A 160 -1.47 13.24 -14.58
C GLN A 160 -1.50 14.77 -14.51
N ALA A 161 -0.80 15.39 -13.54
CA ALA A 161 -0.71 16.84 -13.46
C ALA A 161 0.03 17.45 -14.66
N VAL A 162 1.11 16.80 -15.12
CA VAL A 162 1.85 17.21 -16.33
C VAL A 162 0.96 17.10 -17.57
N ALA A 163 0.27 15.97 -17.77
CA ALA A 163 -0.61 15.77 -18.92
C ALA A 163 -1.74 16.81 -18.96
N ARG A 164 -2.40 17.07 -17.82
CA ARG A 164 -3.43 18.12 -17.72
C ARG A 164 -2.88 19.50 -18.05
N SER A 165 -1.69 19.81 -17.55
CA SER A 165 -1.03 21.07 -17.84
C SER A 165 -0.64 21.21 -19.30
N ALA A 166 -0.20 20.13 -19.95
CA ALA A 166 0.11 20.12 -21.37
C ALA A 166 -1.13 20.43 -22.24
N HIS A 167 -2.32 20.03 -21.81
CA HIS A 167 -3.56 20.33 -22.51
C HIS A 167 -3.98 21.80 -22.42
N ASP A 168 -3.90 22.42 -21.24
CA ASP A 168 -4.47 23.77 -21.00
C ASP A 168 -3.46 24.88 -20.69
N GLY A 169 -2.18 24.53 -20.55
CA GLY A 169 -1.08 25.44 -20.24
C GLY A 169 -1.15 26.05 -18.84
N LYS A 170 -1.92 25.46 -17.90
CA LYS A 170 -2.09 25.96 -16.54
C LYS A 170 -1.29 25.15 -15.53
N LEU A 171 -0.99 25.77 -14.39
CA LEU A 171 -0.37 25.08 -13.26
C LEU A 171 -1.41 24.16 -12.63
N TRP A 172 -1.14 22.86 -12.64
CA TRP A 172 -1.95 21.85 -11.96
C TRP A 172 -1.26 21.43 -10.68
N THR A 173 -1.99 21.41 -9.58
CA THR A 173 -1.48 20.97 -8.28
C THR A 173 -2.12 19.67 -7.84
N VAL A 174 -1.30 18.78 -7.29
CA VAL A 174 -1.71 17.54 -6.64
C VAL A 174 -1.17 17.50 -5.22
N THR A 175 -1.92 16.90 -4.32
CA THR A 175 -1.47 16.71 -2.92
C THR A 175 -1.19 15.24 -2.69
N VAL A 176 0.05 14.92 -2.34
CA VAL A 176 0.46 13.56 -1.97
C VAL A 176 0.87 13.56 -0.50
N GLN A 177 0.10 12.84 0.32
CA GLN A 177 0.24 12.88 1.79
C GLN A 177 0.14 14.31 2.34
N ARG A 178 1.26 14.92 2.74
CA ARG A 178 1.36 16.29 3.29
C ARG A 178 2.05 17.26 2.33
N HIS A 179 2.33 16.83 1.11
CA HIS A 179 3.14 17.54 0.15
C HIS A 179 2.30 18.03 -1.02
N VAL A 180 2.42 19.31 -1.35
CA VAL A 180 1.77 19.91 -2.53
C VAL A 180 2.80 19.98 -3.65
N ILE A 181 2.43 19.38 -4.79
CA ILE A 181 3.26 19.32 -5.99
C ILE A 181 2.52 20.04 -7.10
N GLY A 182 3.17 20.98 -7.77
CA GLY A 182 2.66 21.62 -8.97
C GLY A 182 3.37 21.11 -10.22
N ALA A 183 2.67 21.07 -11.34
CA ALA A 183 3.23 20.81 -12.66
C ALA A 183 2.72 21.83 -13.67
N LEU A 184 3.63 22.41 -14.46
CA LEU A 184 3.33 23.36 -15.53
C LEU A 184 4.12 23.01 -16.79
N VAL A 185 3.40 22.76 -17.89
CA VAL A 185 3.97 22.63 -19.23
C VAL A 185 3.72 23.90 -20.02
N ARG A 186 4.77 24.43 -20.63
CA ARG A 186 4.71 25.58 -21.55
C ARG A 186 5.50 25.29 -22.80
N SER A 187 4.92 25.58 -23.95
CA SER A 187 5.64 25.56 -25.22
C SER A 187 6.07 26.96 -25.59
N THR A 188 7.35 27.15 -25.89
CA THR A 188 7.95 28.42 -26.34
C THR A 188 8.95 28.09 -27.45
N ASP A 189 8.88 28.82 -28.57
CA ASP A 189 9.81 28.67 -29.71
C ASP A 189 9.95 27.24 -30.28
N GLY A 190 8.87 26.44 -30.18
CA GLY A 190 8.83 25.07 -30.68
C GLY A 190 9.37 24.02 -29.70
N GLU A 191 9.82 24.44 -28.52
CA GLU A 191 10.25 23.56 -27.44
C GLU A 191 9.22 23.56 -26.31
N SER A 192 9.01 22.41 -25.68
CA SER A 192 8.19 22.29 -24.48
C SER A 192 9.08 22.25 -23.24
N TYR A 193 8.73 23.05 -22.24
CA TYR A 193 9.39 23.11 -20.96
C TYR A 193 8.43 22.63 -19.88
N LEU A 194 8.95 21.85 -18.94
CA LEU A 194 8.23 21.41 -17.76
C LEU A 194 8.82 22.10 -16.53
N ALA A 195 7.98 22.74 -15.73
CA ALA A 195 8.29 23.13 -14.37
C ALA A 195 7.50 22.29 -13.37
N VAL A 196 8.17 21.78 -12.36
CA VAL A 196 7.60 21.07 -11.21
C VAL A 196 7.87 21.87 -9.95
N THR A 197 6.82 22.14 -9.18
CA THR A 197 6.94 22.84 -7.90
C THR A 197 6.76 21.87 -6.75
N ALA A 198 7.51 22.09 -5.67
CA ALA A 198 7.48 21.30 -4.46
C ALA A 198 7.36 22.24 -3.25
N GLU A 199 6.22 22.24 -2.56
CA GLU A 199 5.97 23.12 -1.42
C GLU A 199 6.25 22.45 -0.07
N GLY A 200 6.96 23.14 0.82
CA GLY A 200 7.19 22.71 2.19
C GLY A 200 8.55 22.05 2.43
N TYR A 201 8.65 21.23 3.47
CA TYR A 201 9.89 20.51 3.80
C TYR A 201 9.95 19.18 3.07
N TRP A 202 10.94 19.03 2.19
CA TRP A 202 11.13 17.82 1.40
C TRP A 202 12.41 17.11 1.80
N ASP A 203 12.29 15.81 2.08
CA ASP A 203 13.46 14.93 2.18
C ASP A 203 14.02 14.69 0.77
N HIS A 204 15.36 14.67 0.66
CA HIS A 204 16.10 14.46 -0.59
C HIS A 204 15.64 13.22 -1.38
N LYS A 205 15.21 12.15 -0.71
CA LYS A 205 14.69 10.93 -1.37
C LYS A 205 13.33 11.19 -2.02
N VAL A 206 12.49 12.00 -1.40
CA VAL A 206 11.17 12.34 -1.95
C VAL A 206 11.33 13.25 -3.17
N VAL A 207 12.26 14.21 -3.11
CA VAL A 207 12.63 15.01 -4.29
C VAL A 207 13.16 14.11 -5.40
N ALA A 208 14.03 13.14 -5.10
CA ALA A 208 14.51 12.21 -6.10
C ALA A 208 13.38 11.39 -6.74
N VAL A 209 12.39 10.94 -5.96
CA VAL A 209 11.20 10.25 -6.50
C VAL A 209 10.36 11.17 -7.40
N LEU A 210 10.17 12.43 -6.99
CA LEU A 210 9.45 13.44 -7.76
C LEU A 210 10.11 13.71 -9.12
N LEU A 211 11.43 13.91 -9.15
CA LEU A 211 12.16 14.17 -10.39
C LEU A 211 12.26 12.92 -11.28
N ASP A 212 12.19 11.73 -10.69
CA ASP A 212 12.13 10.43 -11.38
C ASP A 212 10.69 10.02 -11.77
N ALA A 213 9.71 10.90 -11.58
CA ALA A 213 8.31 10.63 -11.90
C ALA A 213 8.01 10.68 -13.40
N ILE A 214 8.82 11.41 -14.18
CA ILE A 214 8.63 11.56 -15.63
C ILE A 214 9.61 10.65 -16.37
N PRO A 215 9.13 9.55 -16.99
CA PRO A 215 9.99 8.66 -17.76
C PRO A 215 10.63 9.40 -18.93
N GLY A 216 11.89 9.07 -19.23
CA GLY A 216 12.61 9.65 -20.38
C GLY A 216 13.30 10.99 -20.11
N ILE A 217 13.17 11.57 -18.91
CA ILE A 217 13.95 12.75 -18.49
C ILE A 217 15.08 12.30 -17.55
N PRO A 218 16.36 12.44 -17.94
CA PRO A 218 17.50 12.19 -17.06
C PRO A 218 17.46 13.06 -15.80
N ARG A 219 17.91 12.51 -14.67
CA ARG A 219 17.92 13.24 -13.39
C ARG A 219 18.78 14.51 -13.42
N ASP A 220 19.86 14.47 -14.19
CA ASP A 220 20.83 15.56 -14.30
C ASP A 220 20.33 16.71 -15.20
N ASP A 221 19.23 16.50 -15.94
CA ASP A 221 18.62 17.53 -16.80
C ASP A 221 17.70 18.48 -16.01
N TRP A 222 17.35 18.10 -14.78
CA TRP A 222 16.56 18.95 -13.89
C TRP A 222 17.42 20.07 -13.28
N GLY A 223 17.09 21.32 -13.62
CA GLY A 223 17.64 22.51 -12.98
C GLY A 223 16.77 22.98 -11.81
N ALA A 224 17.38 23.31 -10.68
CA ALA A 224 16.68 24.03 -9.61
C ALA A 224 16.67 25.53 -9.94
N GLU A 225 15.48 26.12 -10.00
CA GLU A 225 15.31 27.50 -10.42
C GLU A 225 15.35 28.45 -9.21
N PRO A 226 16.30 29.40 -9.17
CA PRO A 226 16.45 30.31 -8.04
C PRO A 226 15.41 31.45 -8.01
N GLY A 227 14.54 31.53 -9.03
CA GLY A 227 13.61 32.64 -9.21
C GLY A 227 12.42 32.26 -10.12
N PRO A 228 11.67 33.27 -10.61
CA PRO A 228 10.50 33.01 -11.44
C PRO A 228 10.84 32.30 -12.75
N VAL A 229 10.09 31.25 -13.08
CA VAL A 229 10.28 30.42 -14.28
C VAL A 229 8.92 30.04 -14.87
N LEU A 230 8.77 30.09 -16.20
CA LEU A 230 7.52 29.76 -16.92
C LEU A 230 6.24 30.46 -16.38
N GLY A 231 6.37 31.63 -15.74
CA GLY A 231 5.26 32.34 -15.11
C GLY A 231 4.91 31.88 -13.69
N ILE A 232 5.68 30.95 -13.12
CA ILE A 232 5.63 30.56 -11.71
C ILE A 232 6.54 31.51 -10.93
N THR A 233 6.02 32.11 -9.87
CA THR A 233 6.83 32.85 -8.89
C THR A 233 6.90 31.99 -7.61
N PRO A 234 8.08 31.46 -7.24
CA PRO A 234 8.19 30.58 -6.07
C PRO A 234 7.70 31.28 -4.79
N ALA A 235 6.80 30.62 -4.06
CA ALA A 235 6.41 31.05 -2.72
C ALA A 235 7.55 30.74 -1.71
N GLN A 236 7.49 31.37 -0.53
CA GLN A 236 8.47 31.10 0.52
C GLN A 236 8.41 29.62 0.95
N GLY A 237 9.53 28.90 0.85
CA GLY A 237 9.59 27.46 1.14
C GLY A 237 9.14 26.55 0.00
N GLN A 238 8.92 27.11 -1.20
CA GLN A 238 8.69 26.35 -2.43
C GLN A 238 9.99 26.26 -3.24
N ILE A 239 10.27 25.07 -3.74
CA ILE A 239 11.35 24.84 -4.72
C ILE A 239 10.70 24.61 -6.07
N VAL A 240 11.27 25.19 -7.12
CA VAL A 240 10.85 24.93 -8.50
C VAL A 240 12.00 24.27 -9.23
N PHE A 241 11.70 23.15 -9.88
CA PHE A 241 12.60 22.47 -10.79
C PHE A 241 12.07 22.62 -12.21
N SER A 242 12.95 22.81 -13.18
CA SER A 242 12.56 22.77 -14.59
C SER A 242 13.53 22.01 -15.47
N THR A 243 12.99 21.56 -16.59
CA THR A 243 13.70 20.79 -17.60
C THR A 243 13.03 21.02 -18.96
N LEU A 244 13.75 20.72 -20.03
CA LEU A 244 13.15 20.48 -21.33
C LEU A 244 12.29 19.21 -21.27
N LEU A 245 11.13 19.26 -21.90
CA LEU A 245 10.20 18.15 -22.03
C LEU A 245 10.23 17.66 -23.49
N PRO A 246 10.91 16.53 -23.77
CA PRO A 246 11.01 16.01 -25.12
C PRO A 246 9.61 15.69 -25.70
N PRO A 247 9.37 15.97 -27.00
CA PRO A 247 8.07 15.74 -27.62
C PRO A 247 7.56 14.30 -27.49
N GLU A 248 8.46 13.31 -27.60
CA GLU A 248 8.13 11.88 -27.46
C GLU A 248 7.68 11.52 -26.05
N VAL A 249 8.26 12.15 -25.02
CA VAL A 249 7.86 11.98 -23.62
C VAL A 249 6.49 12.63 -23.40
N LEU A 250 6.29 13.84 -23.94
CA LEU A 250 5.01 14.54 -23.87
C LEU A 250 3.87 13.73 -24.51
N CYS A 251 4.09 13.20 -25.71
CA CYS A 251 3.10 12.35 -26.38
C CYS A 251 2.76 11.11 -25.53
N ALA A 252 3.75 10.42 -24.98
CA ALA A 252 3.52 9.24 -24.14
C ALA A 252 2.71 9.56 -22.87
N LEU A 253 2.96 10.72 -22.24
CA LEU A 253 2.20 11.17 -21.06
C LEU A 253 0.74 11.50 -21.39
N LEU A 254 0.48 12.06 -22.58
CA LEU A 254 -0.86 12.36 -23.04
C LEU A 254 -1.62 11.07 -23.38
N ASP A 255 -0.97 10.13 -24.08
CA ASP A 255 -1.56 8.82 -24.41
C ASP A 255 -1.90 8.01 -23.16
N GLU A 256 -1.04 8.03 -22.13
CA GLU A 256 -1.30 7.40 -20.83
C GLU A 256 -2.52 8.03 -20.14
N ALA A 257 -2.61 9.36 -20.14
CA ALA A 257 -3.72 10.07 -19.52
C ALA A 257 -5.07 9.81 -20.21
N ASP A 258 -5.10 9.81 -21.55
CA ASP A 258 -6.31 9.56 -22.34
C ASP A 258 -6.86 8.14 -22.13
N GLY A 259 -5.98 7.17 -21.81
CA GLY A 259 -6.37 5.80 -21.43
C GLY A 259 -7.05 5.69 -20.06
N ASP A 260 -6.74 6.60 -19.13
CA ASP A 260 -7.32 6.66 -17.78
C ASP A 260 -8.62 7.49 -17.72
N PHE A 261 -8.95 8.26 -18.77
CA PHE A 261 -10.17 9.06 -18.89
C PHE A 261 -11.31 8.37 -19.68
N LEU A 262 -11.13 7.11 -20.10
CA LEU A 262 -12.12 6.26 -20.80
C LEU A 262 -12.59 5.09 -19.93
#